data_AF-A0A101WN04-F1
#
_entry.id   AF-A0A101WN04-F1
#
_cell.length_a   1.000
_cell.length_b   1.000
_cell.length_c   1.000
_cell.angle_alpha   90.00
_cell.angle_beta   90.00
_cell.angle_gamma   90.00
#
_symmetry.space_group_name_H-M   'P 1'
#
loop_
_entity.id
_entity.type
_entity.pdbx_description
1 polymer ?
#
loop_
_entity_poly.entity_id
_entity_poly.type
_entity_poly.pdbx_seq_one_letter_code
_entity_poly.pdbx_strand_id
1 'polypeptide(L)' 'MKTIDLVKEGKLLPCAPDVCQECATKHDPEQPHNQQSLYWQYKFYQQNSRWPKWEDALSHCTPAIQDYWRDSLKKRGVMI' A
#
# COMPACT_ATOMS: atom_id res chain seq x y z
N MET A 1 -19.06 21.66 -15.81
CA MET A 1 -18.17 20.47 -15.82
C MET A 1 -18.50 19.66 -14.57
N LYS A 2 -18.74 18.34 -14.70
CA LYS A 2 -18.96 17.49 -13.51
C LYS A 2 -17.60 17.13 -12.91
N THR A 3 -17.46 17.27 -11.60
CA THR A 3 -16.31 16.78 -10.84
C THR A 3 -16.55 15.31 -10.51
N ILE A 4 -15.54 14.46 -10.72
CA ILE A 4 -15.58 13.02 -10.37
C ILE A 4 -14.74 12.82 -9.11
N ASP A 5 -15.30 12.15 -8.10
CA ASP A 5 -14.54 11.65 -6.96
C ASP A 5 -13.91 10.31 -7.33
N LEU A 6 -12.65 10.34 -7.79
CA LEU A 6 -11.94 9.14 -8.25
C LEU A 6 -11.85 8.04 -7.19
N VAL A 7 -11.89 8.40 -5.92
CA VAL A 7 -11.73 7.42 -4.84
C VAL A 7 -13.04 6.67 -4.59
N LYS A 8 -14.18 7.34 -4.75
CA LYS A 8 -15.52 6.75 -4.56
C LYS A 8 -16.11 6.17 -5.84
N GLU A 9 -15.91 6.84 -6.97
CA GLU A 9 -16.53 6.53 -8.24
C GLU A 9 -15.60 5.75 -9.18
N GLY A 10 -14.29 5.91 -9.01
CA GLY A 10 -13.28 5.20 -9.77
C GLY A 10 -13.23 3.72 -9.41
N LYS A 11 -12.90 2.88 -10.40
CA LYS A 11 -12.69 1.44 -10.22
C LYS A 11 -11.24 1.09 -10.49
N LEU A 12 -10.63 0.36 -9.58
CA LEU A 12 -9.36 -0.31 -9.84
C LEU A 12 -9.59 -1.47 -10.79
N LEU A 13 -8.70 -1.61 -11.78
CA LEU A 13 -8.66 -2.80 -12.60
C LEU A 13 -8.12 -3.97 -11.75
N PRO A 14 -8.52 -5.21 -12.05
CA PRO A 14 -7.96 -6.38 -11.38
C PRO A 14 -6.43 -6.42 -11.50
N CYS A 15 -5.77 -6.91 -10.47
CA CYS A 15 -4.34 -7.22 -10.52
C CYS A 15 -4.07 -8.25 -11.62
N ALA A 16 -2.88 -8.19 -12.23
CA ALA A 16 -2.42 -9.30 -13.07
C ALA A 16 -2.32 -10.59 -12.21
N PRO A 17 -2.50 -11.79 -12.79
CA PRO A 17 -2.50 -13.04 -12.02
C PRO A 17 -1.19 -13.36 -11.30
N ASP A 18 -0.06 -12.85 -11.79
CA ASP A 18 1.30 -13.18 -11.35
C ASP A 18 1.95 -12.13 -10.43
N VAL A 19 1.17 -11.14 -9.98
CA VAL A 19 1.61 -10.10 -9.03
C VAL A 19 0.87 -10.22 -7.71
N CYS A 20 1.27 -9.42 -6.71
CA CYS A 20 0.54 -9.32 -5.46
C CYS A 20 -0.89 -8.85 -5.71
N GLN A 21 -1.87 -9.63 -5.25
CA GLN A 21 -3.30 -9.34 -5.45
C GLN A 21 -3.80 -8.16 -4.59
N GLU A 22 -2.98 -7.69 -3.64
CA GLU A 22 -3.26 -6.52 -2.82
C GLU A 22 -2.72 -5.21 -3.41
N CYS A 23 -1.50 -5.19 -3.93
CA CYS A 23 -0.88 -3.93 -4.38
C CYS A 23 -0.54 -3.88 -5.89
N ALA A 24 -0.94 -4.88 -6.66
CA ALA A 24 -0.70 -5.02 -8.11
C ALA A 24 0.78 -4.91 -8.53
N THR A 25 1.71 -5.20 -7.61
CA THR A 25 3.15 -5.11 -7.82
C THR A 25 3.80 -6.47 -7.59
N LYS A 26 4.82 -6.79 -8.38
CA LYS A 26 5.65 -7.97 -8.15
C LYS A 26 6.63 -7.68 -7.01
N HIS A 27 6.45 -8.36 -5.88
CA HIS A 27 7.36 -8.30 -4.74
C HIS A 27 7.39 -9.65 -4.03
N ASP A 28 8.42 -9.87 -3.23
CA ASP A 28 8.51 -11.03 -2.35
C ASP A 28 7.39 -10.97 -1.29
N PRO A 29 6.63 -12.05 -1.02
CA PRO A 29 5.51 -12.04 -0.06
C PRO A 29 5.88 -11.63 1.36
N GLU A 30 7.14 -11.80 1.76
CA GLU A 30 7.61 -11.38 3.09
C GLU A 30 7.85 -9.87 3.17
N GLN A 31 7.95 -9.18 2.04
CA GLN A 31 8.20 -7.74 1.96
C GLN A 31 6.88 -6.95 2.00
N PRO A 32 6.89 -5.74 2.57
CA PRO A 32 5.68 -4.93 2.73
C PRO A 32 5.09 -4.51 1.40
N HIS A 33 3.82 -4.10 1.45
CA HIS A 33 3.26 -3.29 0.38
C HIS A 33 4.00 -1.95 0.26
N ASN A 34 4.05 -1.39 -0.93
CA ASN A 34 4.58 -0.03 -1.10
C ASN A 34 3.49 0.98 -0.74
N GLN A 35 3.60 1.66 0.40
CA GLN A 35 2.64 2.69 0.85
C GLN A 35 2.45 3.80 -0.21
N GLN A 36 3.47 4.08 -1.02
CA GLN A 36 3.44 5.12 -2.06
C GLN A 36 2.89 4.64 -3.40
N SER A 37 2.59 3.34 -3.56
CA SER A 37 1.92 2.84 -4.76
C SER A 37 0.51 3.40 -4.85
N LEU A 38 0.18 4.07 -5.95
CA LEU A 38 -1.17 4.60 -6.17
C LEU A 38 -2.22 3.48 -6.14
N TYR A 39 -1.93 2.32 -6.72
CA TYR A 39 -2.85 1.19 -6.70
C TYR A 39 -3.15 0.77 -5.24
N TRP A 40 -2.10 0.61 -4.43
CA TRP A 40 -2.25 0.26 -3.02
C TRP A 40 -3.01 1.34 -2.23
N GLN A 41 -2.66 2.61 -2.41
CA GLN A 41 -3.33 3.72 -1.73
C GLN A 41 -4.84 3.74 -1.98
N TYR A 42 -5.24 3.58 -3.24
CA TYR A 42 -6.65 3.58 -3.61
C TYR A 42 -7.36 2.31 -3.16
N LYS A 43 -6.72 1.13 -3.28
CA LYS A 43 -7.31 -0.13 -2.80
C LYS A 43 -7.57 -0.06 -1.30
N PHE A 44 -6.56 0.38 -0.55
CA PHE A 44 -6.65 0.55 0.90
C PHE A 44 -7.73 1.56 1.27
N TYR A 45 -7.79 2.71 0.59
CA TYR A 45 -8.83 3.71 0.86
C TYR A 45 -10.22 3.15 0.59
N GLN A 46 -10.43 2.46 -0.52
CA GLN A 46 -11.74 1.88 -0.85
C GLN A 46 -12.24 0.89 0.23
N GLN A 47 -11.32 0.22 0.92
CA GLN A 47 -11.63 -0.71 2.00
C GLN A 47 -11.76 -0.03 3.37
N ASN A 48 -11.02 1.05 3.63
CA ASN A 48 -10.83 1.60 4.98
C ASN A 48 -11.29 3.06 5.14
N SER A 49 -11.73 3.72 4.07
CA SER A 49 -12.13 5.13 4.03
C SER A 49 -11.09 6.12 4.59
N ARG A 50 -9.80 5.76 4.50
CA ARG A 50 -8.65 6.62 4.84
C ARG A 50 -7.44 6.25 4.00
N TRP A 51 -6.51 7.17 3.83
CA TRP A 51 -5.23 6.87 3.18
C TRP A 51 -4.35 5.99 4.08
N PRO A 52 -3.59 5.04 3.51
CA PRO A 52 -2.72 4.17 4.30
C PRO A 52 -1.53 4.95 4.84
N LYS A 53 -1.03 4.51 5.99
CA LYS A 53 0.29 4.84 6.51
C LYS A 53 1.28 3.73 6.17
N TRP A 54 2.57 3.93 6.49
CA TRP A 54 3.55 2.88 6.27
C TRP A 54 3.34 1.68 7.20
N GLU A 55 2.74 1.89 8.37
CA GLU A 55 2.36 0.83 9.32
C GLU A 55 1.32 -0.11 8.71
N ASP A 56 0.38 0.39 7.89
CA ASP A 56 -0.61 -0.43 7.20
C ASP A 56 0.05 -1.32 6.14
N ALA A 57 1.01 -0.75 5.41
CA ALA A 57 1.81 -1.46 4.41
C ALA A 57 2.70 -2.58 5.02
N LEU A 58 3.11 -2.41 6.28
CA LEU A 58 3.93 -3.37 7.04
C LEU A 58 3.10 -4.41 7.79
N SER A 59 1.78 -4.26 7.86
CA SER A 59 0.93 -5.01 8.81
C SER A 59 1.01 -6.54 8.66
N HIS A 60 1.21 -7.04 7.44
CA HIS A 60 1.33 -8.47 7.16
C HIS A 60 2.76 -9.03 7.34
N CYS A 61 3.74 -8.16 7.56
CA CYS A 61 5.15 -8.57 7.67
C CYS A 61 5.44 -9.20 9.04
N THR A 62 6.47 -10.05 9.10
CA THR A 62 7.00 -10.56 10.38
C THR A 62 7.58 -9.42 11.22
N PRO A 63 7.67 -9.56 12.56
CA PRO A 63 8.26 -8.53 13.41
C PRO A 63 9.65 -8.08 12.96
N ALA A 64 10.51 -9.03 12.56
CA ALA A 64 11.85 -8.73 12.08
C ALA A 64 11.85 -7.85 10.80
N ILE A 65 10.96 -8.14 9.84
CA ILE A 65 10.83 -7.33 8.62
C ILE A 65 10.22 -5.95 8.94
N GLN A 66 9.24 -5.90 9.84
CA GLN A 66 8.66 -4.62 10.28
C GLN A 66 9.73 -3.72 10.90
N ASP A 67 10.56 -4.25 11.79
CA ASP A 67 11.62 -3.50 12.46
C ASP A 67 12.70 -3.03 11.50
N TYR A 68 13.10 -3.90 10.56
CA TYR A 68 14.03 -3.54 9.49
C TYR A 68 13.52 -2.35 8.67
N TRP A 69 12.25 -2.38 8.25
CA TRP A 69 11.69 -1.32 7.43
C TRP A 69 11.41 -0.04 8.21
N ARG A 70 10.98 -0.11 9.48
CA ARG A 70 10.85 1.06 10.35
C ARG A 70 12.19 1.80 10.47
N ASP A 71 13.27 1.08 10.75
CA ASP A 71 14.61 1.66 10.82
C ASP A 71 15.07 2.22 9.47
N SER A 72 14.83 1.48 8.38
CA SER A 72 15.18 1.90 7.02
C SER A 72 14.44 3.16 6.57
N LEU A 73 13.17 3.29 6.91
CA LEU A 73 12.33 4.46 6.61
C LEU A 73 12.75 5.66 7.48
N LYS A 74 13.01 5.45 8.77
CA LYS A 74 13.50 6.48 9.68
C LYS A 74 14.84 7.06 9.21
N LYS A 75 15.78 6.21 8.77
CA LYS A 75 17.07 6.64 8.18
C LYS A 75 16.91 7.52 6.94
N ARG A 76 15.76 7.46 6.26
CA ARG A 76 15.40 8.27 5.10
C ARG A 76 14.54 9.48 5.44
N GLY A 77 14.34 9.77 6.74
CA GLY A 77 13.52 10.90 7.21
C GLY A 77 12.02 10.66 7.09
N VAL A 78 11.59 9.41 6.87
CA VAL A 78 10.17 9.05 6.86
C VAL A 78 9.74 8.72 8.28
N MET A 79 8.75 9.46 8.79
CA MET A 79 8.12 9.20 10.08
C MET A 79 7.02 8.15 9.92
N ILE A 80 7.09 7.11 10.74
CA ILE A 80 6.21 5.94 10.79
C ILE A 80 6.00 5.55 12.26
#